data_AF-A0A7S0RV24-F1
#
_entry.id   AF-A0A7S0RV24-F1
#
_cell.length_a   1.000
_cell.length_b   1.000
_cell.length_c   1.000
_cell.angle_alpha   90.00
_cell.angle_beta   90.00
_cell.angle_gamma   90.00
#
_symmetry.space_group_name_H-M   'P 1'
#
loop_
_entity.id
_entity.type
_entity.pdbx_description
1 polymer ?
#
loop_
_entity_poly.entity_id
_entity_poly.type
_entity_poly.pdbx_seq_one_letter_code
_entity_poly.pdbx_strand_id
1 'polypeptide(L)'
;LVARMSQPSASSISVSSDGKSYVTSGGIGGTFSGSAGYFLRRPTGANGFGAYSTSDQVLANWDGTGKVAIVTGSAGGLGFETARALASKGAEVIVTARDQAKAEAAAEKLRALLPGGAKLTPMAVDLSDLASVHAFAQAFLATRKPLNILINNAGIMALPKYGATKDGIEQQLGVNHCGHFALTNLLLPHIIASAKSSGVEGRIVSVASSAHHMAYPEGVLLDKYNDESRYTHWGAYGRSKLAN
;
A
#
# COMPACT_ATOMS: atom_id res chain seq x y z
N LEU A 1 6.93 -2.91 18.51
CA LEU A 1 7.16 -1.45 18.69
C LEU A 1 6.10 -0.70 17.87
N VAL A 2 4.94 -0.41 18.47
CA VAL A 2 3.84 0.30 17.79
C VAL A 2 4.20 1.79 17.74
N ALA A 3 4.75 2.24 16.62
CA ALA A 3 4.92 3.66 16.38
C ALA A 3 3.61 4.23 15.82
N ARG A 4 2.82 4.89 16.68
CA ARG A 4 1.79 5.84 16.26
C ARG A 4 2.45 6.86 15.32
N MET A 5 2.11 6.83 14.04
CA MET A 5 2.33 7.95 13.13
C MET A 5 0.99 8.62 12.87
N SER A 6 0.74 9.69 13.61
CA SER A 6 -0.29 10.67 13.26
C SER A 6 0.24 11.60 12.16
N GLN A 7 -0.60 11.95 11.18
CA GLN A 7 -0.51 13.11 10.25
C GLN A 7 0.30 12.90 8.92
N PRO A 8 0.21 13.79 7.90
CA PRO A 8 -0.68 13.77 6.72
C PRO A 8 0.00 13.45 5.37
N SER A 9 -0.61 12.68 4.46
CA SER A 9 -0.61 12.97 3.00
C SER A 9 -1.44 11.96 2.17
N ALA A 10 -1.97 12.43 1.04
CA ALA A 10 -2.21 11.63 -0.16
C ALA A 10 -1.04 11.90 -1.12
N SER A 11 -0.60 10.90 -1.88
CA SER A 11 0.61 11.00 -2.72
C SER A 11 0.24 10.91 -4.19
N SER A 12 0.72 11.86 -4.98
CA SER A 12 0.72 11.81 -6.46
C SER A 12 2.15 11.63 -6.96
N ILE A 13 2.32 10.89 -8.05
CA ILE A 13 3.62 10.74 -8.73
C ILE A 13 3.68 11.70 -9.91
N SER A 14 4.75 12.51 -9.96
CA SER A 14 5.16 13.27 -11.14
C SER A 14 6.57 12.82 -11.53
N VAL A 15 6.77 12.53 -12.81
CA VAL A 15 8.07 12.12 -13.38
C VAL A 15 8.77 13.38 -13.89
N SER A 16 9.95 13.66 -13.34
CA SER A 16 10.84 14.73 -13.77
C SER A 16 11.65 14.30 -15.01
N SER A 17 12.07 15.27 -15.83
CA SER A 17 12.87 15.06 -17.04
C SER A 17 14.25 14.42 -16.79
N ASP A 18 14.66 14.28 -15.53
CA ASP A 18 15.89 13.59 -15.10
C ASP A 18 15.69 12.10 -14.74
N GLY A 19 14.48 11.55 -14.91
CA GLY A 19 14.19 10.14 -14.67
C GLY A 19 14.06 9.75 -13.19
N LYS A 20 14.11 10.70 -12.25
CA LYS A 20 13.90 10.44 -10.83
C LYS A 20 12.42 10.50 -10.45
N SER A 21 11.98 9.54 -9.64
CA SER A 21 10.62 9.53 -9.08
C SER A 21 10.62 10.23 -7.73
N TYR A 22 9.90 11.35 -7.64
CA TYR A 22 9.69 12.06 -6.39
C TYR A 22 8.28 11.75 -5.87
N VAL A 23 8.19 11.34 -4.60
CA VAL A 23 6.90 11.26 -3.90
C VAL A 23 6.53 12.68 -3.50
N THR A 24 5.59 13.29 -4.21
CA THR A 24 5.06 14.60 -3.81
C THR A 24 3.71 14.42 -3.14
N SER A 25 3.55 15.04 -1.96
CA SER A 25 2.24 15.20 -1.31
C SER A 25 1.49 16.33 -2.02
N GLY A 26 0.89 16.03 -3.18
CA GLY A 26 0.08 16.96 -3.95
C GLY A 26 -1.40 16.82 -3.62
N GLY A 27 -2.00 17.83 -3.00
CA GLY A 27 -3.45 18.05 -3.08
C GLY A 27 -3.78 18.72 -4.40
N ILE A 28 -4.75 18.22 -5.15
CA ILE A 28 -5.20 18.85 -6.41
C ILE A 28 -6.51 19.61 -6.16
N GLY A 29 -6.49 20.90 -6.49
CA GLY A 29 -7.56 21.55 -7.23
C GLY A 29 -8.75 22.12 -6.44
N GLY A 30 -8.50 23.13 -5.61
CA GLY A 30 -9.52 24.09 -5.20
C GLY A 30 -8.82 25.40 -4.88
N THR A 31 -9.28 26.51 -5.45
CA THR A 31 -8.75 27.86 -5.19
C THR A 31 -8.99 28.23 -3.73
N PHE A 32 -8.08 27.81 -2.85
CA PHE A 32 -7.92 28.37 -1.52
C PHE A 32 -6.97 29.55 -1.62
N SER A 33 -7.55 30.76 -1.62
CA SER A 33 -6.84 31.97 -1.24
C SER A 33 -6.44 31.83 0.23
N GLY A 34 -5.27 31.26 0.48
CA GLY A 34 -4.78 31.05 1.83
C GLY A 34 -3.64 30.05 1.89
N SER A 35 -2.43 30.58 2.10
CA SER A 35 -1.23 29.88 2.59
C SER A 35 -0.42 29.03 1.61
N ALA A 36 0.34 29.71 0.74
CA ALA A 36 1.56 29.20 0.11
C ALA A 36 2.69 28.82 1.11
N GLY A 37 2.44 28.88 2.43
CA GLY A 37 3.43 28.66 3.49
C GLY A 37 3.40 27.29 4.18
N TYR A 38 2.36 26.47 4.01
CA TYR A 38 2.20 25.21 4.76
C TYR A 38 3.08 24.04 4.26
N PHE A 39 3.76 24.21 3.12
CA PHE A 39 4.57 23.17 2.47
C PHE A 39 6.08 23.36 2.68
N LEU A 40 6.52 24.39 3.42
CA LEU A 40 7.94 24.62 3.66
C LEU A 40 8.37 23.94 4.98
N ARG A 41 9.23 22.91 4.83
CA ARG A 41 9.95 22.17 5.89
C ARG A 41 9.08 21.45 6.92
N ARG A 42 8.67 20.22 6.58
CA ARG A 42 8.36 19.22 7.61
C ARG A 42 9.67 18.76 8.28
N PRO A 43 9.74 18.71 9.62
CA PRO A 43 10.90 18.18 10.32
C PRO A 43 11.16 16.74 9.88
N THR A 44 12.44 16.35 9.83
CA THR A 44 12.82 14.94 9.73
C THR A 44 12.28 14.20 10.96
N GLY A 45 11.79 12.97 10.76
CA GLY A 45 11.39 12.10 11.86
C GLY A 45 12.60 11.72 12.72
N ALA A 46 12.33 11.08 13.87
CA ALA A 46 13.37 10.61 14.78
C ALA A 46 14.37 9.62 14.13
N ASN A 47 14.00 9.04 12.99
CA ASN A 47 14.84 8.16 12.16
C ASN A 47 15.69 8.92 11.12
N GLY A 48 15.67 10.26 11.11
CA GLY A 48 16.44 11.10 10.18
C GLY A 48 15.83 11.27 8.80
N PHE A 49 14.71 10.61 8.49
CA PHE A 49 14.03 10.70 7.19
C PHE A 49 12.77 11.57 7.27
N GLY A 50 12.43 12.24 6.16
CA GLY A 50 11.27 13.14 6.08
C GLY A 50 10.53 13.02 4.76
N ALA A 51 9.58 13.93 4.51
CA ALA A 51 8.72 13.91 3.32
C ALA A 51 9.47 14.02 1.98
N TYR A 52 10.73 14.47 2.00
CA TYR A 52 11.58 14.62 0.82
C TYR A 52 12.65 13.52 0.68
N SER A 53 12.70 12.57 1.61
CA SER A 53 13.62 11.45 1.53
C SER A 53 13.16 10.48 0.43
N THR A 54 14.08 10.04 -0.42
CA THR A 54 13.77 9.03 -1.44
C THR A 54 13.77 7.62 -0.85
N SER A 55 13.10 6.69 -1.52
CA SER A 55 13.14 5.26 -1.20
C SER A 55 14.57 4.72 -1.17
N ASP A 56 15.42 5.15 -2.11
CA ASP A 56 16.84 4.75 -2.17
C ASP A 56 17.65 5.28 -0.96
N GLN A 57 17.37 6.51 -0.51
CA GLN A 57 18.00 7.07 0.70
C GLN A 57 17.56 6.31 1.96
N VAL A 58 16.27 6.01 2.08
CA VAL A 58 15.71 5.27 3.22
C VAL A 58 16.27 3.85 3.29
N LEU A 59 16.47 3.21 2.14
CA LEU A 59 16.99 1.84 2.06
C LEU A 59 18.49 1.77 1.83
N ALA A 60 19.24 2.87 1.92
CA ALA A 60 20.66 2.93 1.58
C ALA A 60 21.46 1.78 2.22
N ASN A 61 21.23 1.55 3.52
CA ASN A 61 21.92 0.55 4.34
C ASN A 61 21.05 -0.69 4.67
N TRP A 62 19.96 -0.90 3.94
CA TRP A 62 19.08 -2.05 4.16
C TRP A 62 19.40 -3.18 3.16
N ASP A 63 19.57 -4.41 3.66
CA ASP A 63 19.76 -5.61 2.86
C ASP A 63 18.50 -6.49 2.87
N GLY A 64 17.89 -6.62 1.69
CA GLY A 64 16.71 -7.43 1.42
C GLY A 64 17.03 -8.87 1.07
N THR A 65 18.30 -9.25 0.92
CA THR A 65 18.69 -10.60 0.51
C THR A 65 18.07 -11.66 1.44
N GLY A 66 17.48 -12.69 0.82
CA GLY A 66 16.80 -13.77 1.52
C GLY A 66 15.41 -13.41 2.09
N LYS A 67 14.93 -12.17 1.90
CA LYS A 67 13.61 -11.73 2.38
C LYS A 67 12.60 -11.75 1.25
N VAL A 68 11.37 -12.11 1.58
CA VAL A 68 10.23 -12.10 0.66
C VAL A 68 9.23 -11.05 1.11
N ALA A 69 8.81 -10.21 0.17
CA ALA A 69 7.85 -9.14 0.37
C ALA A 69 6.63 -9.29 -0.54
N ILE A 70 5.44 -9.09 0.02
CA ILE A 70 4.21 -8.85 -0.74
C ILE A 70 3.88 -7.37 -0.64
N VAL A 71 3.71 -6.71 -1.79
CA VAL A 71 3.26 -5.31 -1.86
C VAL A 71 1.96 -5.28 -2.63
N THR A 72 0.84 -4.97 -1.97
CA THR A 72 -0.46 -4.88 -2.64
C THR A 72 -0.51 -3.65 -3.56
N GLY A 73 -1.06 -3.79 -4.76
CA GLY A 73 -1.18 -2.69 -5.72
C GLY A 73 0.16 -2.22 -6.27
N SER A 74 1.11 -3.12 -6.47
CA SER A 74 2.46 -2.78 -6.94
C SER A 74 2.58 -2.65 -8.47
N ALA A 75 1.45 -2.62 -9.19
CA ALA A 75 1.42 -2.41 -10.63
C ALA A 75 1.51 -0.93 -11.06
N GLY A 76 1.44 0.00 -10.11
CA GLY A 76 1.60 1.43 -10.36
C GLY A 76 1.77 2.23 -9.07
N GLY A 77 1.93 3.54 -9.22
CA GLY A 77 1.94 4.45 -8.07
C GLY A 77 3.03 4.13 -7.03
N LEU A 78 2.71 4.40 -5.76
CA LEU A 78 3.59 4.16 -4.62
C LEU A 78 3.95 2.68 -4.44
N GLY A 79 3.02 1.78 -4.78
CA GLY A 79 3.26 0.34 -4.67
C GLY A 79 4.35 -0.12 -5.64
N PHE A 80 4.34 0.40 -6.86
CA PHE A 80 5.37 0.09 -7.86
C PHE A 80 6.74 0.56 -7.41
N GLU A 81 6.86 1.80 -6.93
CA GLU A 81 8.12 2.33 -6.42
C GLU A 81 8.60 1.59 -5.17
N THR A 82 7.68 1.21 -4.28
CA THR A 82 8.00 0.38 -3.10
C THR A 82 8.54 -0.98 -3.52
N ALA A 83 7.91 -1.64 -4.49
CA ALA A 83 8.38 -2.90 -5.04
C ALA A 83 9.76 -2.75 -5.71
N ARG A 84 9.98 -1.68 -6.49
CA ARG A 84 11.28 -1.36 -7.10
C ARG A 84 12.37 -1.22 -6.04
N ALA A 85 12.12 -0.43 -5.01
CA ALA A 85 13.11 -0.14 -3.98
C ALA A 85 13.45 -1.36 -3.11
N LEU A 86 12.48 -2.22 -2.81
CA LEU A 86 12.75 -3.49 -2.11
C LEU A 86 13.56 -4.45 -2.99
N ALA A 87 13.17 -4.59 -4.26
CA ALA A 87 13.83 -5.48 -5.20
C ALA A 87 15.26 -5.01 -5.54
N SER A 88 15.51 -3.70 -5.61
CA SER A 88 16.86 -3.16 -5.82
C SER A 88 17.83 -3.48 -4.68
N LYS A 89 17.29 -3.85 -3.51
CA LYS A 89 18.04 -4.28 -2.32
C LYS A 89 18.05 -5.80 -2.14
N GLY A 90 17.70 -6.56 -3.17
CA GLY A 90 17.82 -8.02 -3.19
C GLY A 90 16.65 -8.79 -2.57
N ALA A 91 15.58 -8.11 -2.13
CA ALA A 91 14.37 -8.78 -1.71
C ALA A 91 13.66 -9.45 -2.89
N GLU A 92 13.08 -10.61 -2.66
CA GLU A 92 12.12 -11.20 -3.58
C GLU A 92 10.76 -10.53 -3.37
N VAL A 93 10.18 -9.98 -4.44
CA VAL A 93 8.92 -9.23 -4.36
C VAL A 93 7.83 -9.94 -5.15
N ILE A 94 6.73 -10.23 -4.46
CA ILE A 94 5.48 -10.64 -5.08
C ILE A 94 4.79 -9.38 -5.63
N VAL A 95 4.84 -9.23 -6.96
CA VAL A 95 4.28 -8.08 -7.67
C VAL A 95 2.79 -8.34 -7.88
N THR A 96 1.95 -7.48 -7.33
CA THR A 96 0.50 -7.68 -7.34
C THR A 96 -0.25 -6.67 -8.21
N ALA A 97 -1.32 -7.16 -8.83
CA ALA A 97 -2.33 -6.37 -9.53
C ALA A 97 -3.68 -7.08 -9.45
N ARG A 98 -4.76 -6.40 -9.86
CA ARG A 98 -6.12 -6.98 -9.88
C ARG A 98 -6.26 -8.17 -10.84
N ASP A 99 -5.43 -8.23 -11.88
CA ASP A 99 -5.42 -9.31 -12.85
C ASP A 99 -3.97 -9.71 -13.18
N GLN A 100 -3.81 -10.94 -13.65
CA GLN A 100 -2.51 -11.55 -13.84
C GLN A 100 -1.68 -10.84 -14.91
N ALA A 101 -2.31 -10.43 -16.01
CA ALA A 101 -1.63 -9.74 -17.11
C ALA A 101 -1.03 -8.40 -16.65
N LYS A 102 -1.73 -7.62 -15.81
CA LYS A 102 -1.18 -6.39 -15.23
C LYS A 102 -0.05 -6.65 -14.24
N ALA A 103 -0.13 -7.73 -13.45
CA ALA A 103 0.94 -8.10 -12.53
C ALA A 103 2.22 -8.45 -13.30
N GLU A 104 2.08 -9.22 -14.38
CA GLU A 104 3.18 -9.58 -15.30
C GLU A 104 3.78 -8.35 -15.97
N ALA A 105 2.95 -7.50 -16.58
CA ALA A 105 3.42 -6.27 -17.22
C ALA A 105 4.17 -5.35 -16.24
N ALA A 106 3.73 -5.28 -14.98
CA ALA A 106 4.42 -4.52 -13.95
C ALA A 106 5.76 -5.17 -13.56
N ALA A 107 5.80 -6.49 -13.41
CA ALA A 107 7.03 -7.22 -13.14
C ALA A 107 8.06 -7.01 -14.25
N GLU A 108 7.67 -7.07 -15.52
CA GLU A 108 8.60 -6.79 -16.64
C GLU A 108 9.15 -5.36 -16.62
N LYS A 109 8.30 -4.37 -16.34
CA LYS A 109 8.75 -2.98 -16.18
C LYS A 109 9.77 -2.85 -15.04
N LEU A 110 9.53 -3.50 -13.91
CA LEU A 110 10.47 -3.51 -12.79
C LEU A 110 11.79 -4.22 -13.15
N ARG A 111 11.75 -5.34 -13.89
CA ARG A 111 12.96 -6.03 -14.36
C ARG A 111 13.80 -5.13 -15.27
N ALA A 112 13.16 -4.40 -16.18
CA ALA A 112 13.84 -3.46 -17.07
C ALA A 112 14.54 -2.32 -16.30
N LEU A 113 13.98 -1.89 -15.17
CA LEU A 113 14.57 -0.85 -14.30
C LEU A 113 15.68 -1.38 -13.39
N LEU A 114 15.77 -2.70 -13.19
CA LEU A 114 16.67 -3.35 -12.25
C LEU A 114 17.58 -4.38 -12.95
N PRO A 115 18.57 -3.92 -13.73
CA PRO A 115 19.52 -4.81 -14.40
C PRO A 115 20.39 -5.50 -13.34
N GLY A 116 20.02 -6.73 -12.95
CA GLY A 116 20.72 -7.47 -11.91
C GLY A 116 20.04 -8.76 -11.45
N GLY A 117 19.00 -9.24 -12.15
CA GLY A 117 18.30 -10.48 -11.78
C GLY A 117 17.34 -10.30 -10.59
N ALA A 118 16.64 -9.16 -10.52
CA ALA A 118 15.62 -8.93 -9.49
C ALA A 118 14.60 -10.08 -9.43
N LYS A 119 14.38 -10.61 -8.23
CA LYS A 119 13.45 -11.72 -7.98
C LYS A 119 12.03 -11.18 -7.87
N LEU A 120 11.29 -11.24 -8.98
CA LEU A 120 9.94 -10.68 -9.10
C LEU A 120 8.96 -11.77 -9.54
N THR A 121 7.95 -12.03 -8.70
CA THR A 121 6.91 -13.02 -8.98
C THR A 121 5.55 -12.31 -9.14
N PRO A 122 5.00 -12.25 -10.36
CA PRO A 122 3.70 -11.63 -10.58
C PRO A 122 2.56 -12.53 -10.09
N MET A 123 1.64 -11.97 -9.31
CA MET A 123 0.45 -12.67 -8.80
C MET A 123 -0.77 -11.75 -8.76
N ALA A 124 -1.91 -12.26 -9.24
CA ALA A 124 -3.18 -11.53 -9.22
C ALA A 124 -3.84 -11.54 -7.83
N VAL A 125 -4.34 -10.38 -7.38
CA VAL A 125 -5.23 -10.23 -6.22
C VAL A 125 -6.13 -9.02 -6.42
N ASP A 126 -7.44 -9.25 -6.43
CA ASP A 126 -8.46 -8.21 -6.40
C ASP A 126 -8.98 -8.07 -4.97
N LEU A 127 -8.63 -6.97 -4.31
CA LEU A 127 -9.07 -6.68 -2.94
C LEU A 127 -10.56 -6.32 -2.82
N SER A 128 -11.26 -6.16 -3.96
CA SER A 128 -12.72 -6.00 -4.00
C SER A 128 -13.47 -7.34 -4.12
N ASP A 129 -12.77 -8.45 -3.98
CA ASP A 129 -13.30 -9.81 -4.09
C ASP A 129 -12.61 -10.72 -3.06
N LEU A 130 -13.28 -11.05 -1.96
CA LEU A 130 -12.68 -11.88 -0.92
C LEU A 130 -12.32 -13.28 -1.44
N ALA A 131 -13.04 -13.83 -2.41
CA ALA A 131 -12.65 -15.10 -3.03
C ALA A 131 -11.31 -14.97 -3.77
N SER A 132 -11.06 -13.84 -4.43
CA SER A 132 -9.74 -13.54 -5.03
C SER A 132 -8.64 -13.42 -3.96
N VAL A 133 -8.93 -12.78 -2.82
CA VAL A 133 -7.98 -12.67 -1.70
C VAL A 133 -7.61 -14.04 -1.14
N HIS A 134 -8.60 -14.91 -0.94
CA HIS A 134 -8.38 -16.29 -0.49
C HIS A 134 -7.55 -17.09 -1.50
N ALA A 135 -7.87 -17.00 -2.80
CA ALA A 135 -7.12 -17.68 -3.85
C ALA A 135 -5.66 -17.21 -3.93
N PHE A 136 -5.42 -15.90 -3.83
CA PHE A 136 -4.07 -15.33 -3.78
C PHE A 136 -3.28 -15.86 -2.59
N ALA A 137 -3.87 -15.84 -1.38
CA ALA A 137 -3.21 -16.31 -0.18
C ALA A 137 -2.84 -17.81 -0.30
N GLN A 138 -3.77 -18.65 -0.77
CA GLN A 138 -3.48 -20.06 -1.01
C GLN A 138 -2.37 -20.28 -2.04
N ALA A 139 -2.42 -19.56 -3.15
CA ALA A 139 -1.39 -19.64 -4.19
C ALA A 139 -0.01 -19.23 -3.65
N PHE A 140 0.06 -18.18 -2.83
CA PHE A 140 1.32 -17.75 -2.20
C PHE A 140 1.83 -18.81 -1.22
N LEU A 141 0.98 -19.32 -0.33
CA LEU A 141 1.34 -20.35 0.63
C LEU A 141 1.84 -21.64 -0.04
N ALA A 142 1.27 -22.00 -1.20
CA ALA A 142 1.70 -23.15 -1.99
C ALA A 142 3.14 -23.01 -2.51
N THR A 143 3.68 -21.79 -2.64
CA THR A 143 5.09 -21.58 -3.02
C THR A 143 6.07 -22.03 -1.94
N ARG A 144 5.61 -22.19 -0.69
CA ARG A 144 6.42 -22.51 0.51
C ARG A 144 7.58 -21.54 0.77
N LYS A 145 7.56 -20.36 0.15
CA LYS A 145 8.50 -19.29 0.41
C LYS A 145 8.22 -18.71 1.81
N PRO A 146 9.24 -18.22 2.55
CA PRO A 146 8.98 -17.44 3.74
C PRO A 146 8.20 -16.17 3.37
N LEU A 147 7.54 -15.55 4.34
CA LEU A 147 6.98 -14.20 4.19
C LEU A 147 7.50 -13.30 5.31
N ASN A 148 8.29 -12.30 4.94
CA ASN A 148 8.93 -11.39 5.90
C ASN A 148 8.25 -10.04 5.93
N ILE A 149 7.71 -9.57 4.80
CA ILE A 149 7.16 -8.23 4.68
C ILE A 149 5.81 -8.30 3.97
N LEU A 150 4.76 -7.78 4.59
CA LEU A 150 3.46 -7.54 3.97
C LEU A 150 3.17 -6.04 4.00
N ILE A 151 3.06 -5.42 2.82
CA ILE A 151 2.71 -4.00 2.68
C ILE A 151 1.31 -3.91 2.08
N ASN A 152 0.35 -3.59 2.95
CA ASN A 152 -1.03 -3.26 2.60
C ASN A 152 -1.07 -1.83 2.04
N ASN A 153 -0.66 -1.68 0.78
CA ASN A 153 -0.50 -0.39 0.09
C ASN A 153 -1.69 -0.04 -0.82
N ALA A 154 -2.28 -1.03 -1.50
CA ALA A 154 -3.32 -0.80 -2.48
C ALA A 154 -4.47 0.05 -1.94
N GLY A 155 -4.99 0.96 -2.76
CA GLY A 155 -6.20 1.66 -2.39
C GLY A 155 -6.81 2.44 -3.53
N ILE A 156 -8.10 2.69 -3.40
CA ILE A 156 -8.89 3.58 -4.23
C ILE A 156 -9.27 4.81 -3.41
N MET A 157 -9.44 5.94 -4.08
CA MET A 157 -9.57 7.23 -3.42
C MET A 157 -10.70 8.04 -4.02
N ALA A 158 -11.54 8.59 -3.14
CA ALA A 158 -12.52 9.63 -3.44
C ALA A 158 -13.38 9.31 -4.68
N LEU A 159 -13.94 8.11 -4.75
CA LEU A 159 -14.76 7.71 -5.88
C LEU A 159 -16.01 8.62 -5.98
N PRO A 160 -16.36 9.09 -7.19
CA PRO A 160 -17.42 10.09 -7.36
C PRO A 160 -18.83 9.55 -7.09
N LYS A 161 -19.01 8.22 -7.15
CA LYS A 161 -20.28 7.54 -6.92
C LYS A 161 -20.10 6.43 -5.90
N TYR A 162 -21.17 6.14 -5.17
CA TYR A 162 -21.25 4.94 -4.35
C TYR A 162 -21.08 3.69 -5.23
N GLY A 163 -20.44 2.68 -4.66
CA GLY A 163 -20.26 1.36 -5.26
C GLY A 163 -20.04 0.34 -4.17
N ALA A 164 -20.25 -0.93 -4.51
CA ALA A 164 -19.97 -2.05 -3.62
C ALA A 164 -18.93 -2.99 -4.26
N THR A 165 -18.16 -3.66 -3.41
CA THR A 165 -17.32 -4.80 -3.77
C THR A 165 -18.18 -5.99 -4.17
N LYS A 166 -17.56 -7.07 -4.68
CA LYS A 166 -18.29 -8.31 -4.99
C LYS A 166 -18.95 -8.93 -3.76
N ASP A 167 -18.38 -8.68 -2.59
CA ASP A 167 -18.89 -9.12 -1.28
C ASP A 167 -19.93 -8.15 -0.68
N GLY A 168 -20.36 -7.14 -1.44
CA GLY A 168 -21.40 -6.20 -1.01
C GLY A 168 -20.95 -5.21 0.06
N ILE A 169 -19.66 -4.87 0.15
CA ILE A 169 -19.11 -3.86 1.06
C ILE A 169 -18.89 -2.57 0.27
N GLU A 170 -19.20 -1.40 0.82
CA GLU A 170 -18.87 -0.11 0.21
C GLU A 170 -17.43 -0.09 -0.31
N GLN A 171 -17.25 0.33 -1.56
CA GLN A 171 -16.07 0.02 -2.36
C GLN A 171 -14.76 0.51 -1.76
N GLN A 172 -14.71 1.72 -1.20
CA GLN A 172 -13.49 2.28 -0.60
C GLN A 172 -13.11 1.56 0.70
N LEU A 173 -14.08 1.30 1.59
CA LEU A 173 -13.84 0.49 2.79
C LEU A 173 -13.45 -0.95 2.44
N GLY A 174 -14.17 -1.55 1.48
CA GLY A 174 -13.96 -2.91 1.02
C GLY A 174 -12.55 -3.14 0.48
N VAL A 175 -12.09 -2.29 -0.44
CA VAL A 175 -10.75 -2.40 -1.03
C VAL A 175 -9.65 -1.97 -0.05
N ASN A 176 -9.78 -0.80 0.57
CA ASN A 176 -8.67 -0.21 1.30
C ASN A 176 -8.43 -0.88 2.65
N HIS A 177 -9.49 -1.45 3.25
CA HIS A 177 -9.45 -2.06 4.58
C HIS A 177 -9.87 -3.52 4.59
N CYS A 178 -11.10 -3.88 4.21
CA CYS A 178 -11.62 -5.25 4.42
C CYS A 178 -10.82 -6.31 3.65
N GLY A 179 -10.48 -6.06 2.39
CA GLY A 179 -9.64 -6.96 1.59
C GLY A 179 -8.25 -7.14 2.20
N HIS A 180 -7.64 -6.06 2.69
CA HIS A 180 -6.34 -6.12 3.38
C HIS A 180 -6.42 -6.82 4.74
N PHE A 181 -7.50 -6.59 5.49
CA PHE A 181 -7.76 -7.25 6.76
C PHE A 181 -7.86 -8.76 6.56
N ALA A 182 -8.65 -9.21 5.58
CA ALA A 182 -8.76 -10.61 5.21
C ALA A 182 -7.41 -11.19 4.79
N LEU A 183 -6.69 -10.52 3.87
CA LEU A 183 -5.37 -10.93 3.41
C LEU A 183 -4.37 -11.09 4.57
N THR A 184 -4.34 -10.11 5.47
CA THR A 184 -3.44 -10.11 6.63
C THR A 184 -3.75 -11.29 7.54
N ASN A 185 -5.02 -11.53 7.87
CA ASN A 185 -5.40 -12.66 8.73
C ASN A 185 -5.06 -14.03 8.11
N LEU A 186 -5.20 -14.16 6.79
CA LEU A 186 -4.84 -15.40 6.07
C LEU A 186 -3.34 -15.66 6.07
N LEU A 187 -2.52 -14.62 5.98
CA LEU A 187 -1.06 -14.73 5.89
C LEU A 187 -0.33 -14.63 7.23
N LEU A 188 -0.97 -14.08 8.27
CA LEU A 188 -0.36 -13.86 9.58
C LEU A 188 0.23 -15.15 10.22
N PRO A 189 -0.46 -16.31 10.22
CA PRO A 189 0.14 -17.55 10.74
C PRO A 189 1.45 -17.91 10.02
N HIS A 190 1.53 -17.69 8.71
CA HIS A 190 2.71 -17.99 7.91
C HIS A 190 3.85 -16.99 8.12
N ILE A 191 3.53 -15.71 8.35
CA ILE A 191 4.52 -14.68 8.75
C ILE A 191 5.15 -15.08 10.10
N ILE A 192 4.32 -15.46 11.08
CA ILE A 192 4.79 -15.92 12.39
C ILE A 192 5.67 -17.16 12.26
N ALA A 193 5.25 -18.15 11.46
CA ALA A 193 6.02 -19.37 11.22
C ALA A 193 7.36 -19.07 10.53
N SER A 194 7.36 -18.23 9.50
CA SER A 194 8.56 -17.79 8.77
C SER A 194 9.56 -17.10 9.70
N ALA A 195 9.07 -16.24 10.60
CA ALA A 195 9.90 -15.55 11.57
C ALA A 195 10.55 -16.51 12.58
N LYS A 196 9.77 -17.48 13.09
CA LYS A 196 10.28 -18.51 14.01
C LYS A 196 11.34 -19.40 13.35
N SER A 197 11.13 -19.82 12.10
CA SER A 197 12.04 -20.76 11.42
C SER A 197 13.32 -20.09 10.91
N SER A 198 13.26 -18.82 10.53
CA SER A 198 14.41 -18.10 9.95
C SER A 198 15.16 -17.21 10.95
N GLY A 199 14.54 -16.89 12.09
CA GLY A 199 15.05 -15.87 13.02
C GLY A 199 14.92 -14.43 12.51
N VAL A 200 14.30 -14.21 11.33
CA VAL A 200 14.08 -12.89 10.74
C VAL A 200 12.70 -12.37 11.13
N GLU A 201 12.64 -11.19 11.77
CA GLU A 201 11.37 -10.55 12.16
C GLU A 201 10.44 -10.36 10.96
N GLY A 202 9.17 -10.74 11.12
CA GLY A 202 8.11 -10.45 10.16
C GLY A 202 7.49 -9.07 10.41
N ARG A 203 7.16 -8.34 9.35
CA ARG A 203 6.55 -6.99 9.44
C ARG A 203 5.34 -6.86 8.54
N ILE A 204 4.25 -6.36 9.13
CA ILE A 204 3.03 -5.94 8.40
C ILE A 204 2.96 -4.42 8.47
N VAL A 205 2.76 -3.78 7.32
CA VAL A 205 2.68 -2.32 7.19
C VAL A 205 1.37 -1.97 6.47
N SER A 206 0.52 -1.19 7.13
CA SER A 206 -0.70 -0.64 6.53
C SER A 206 -0.50 0.81 6.11
N VAL A 207 -0.73 1.11 4.83
CA VAL A 207 -0.62 2.47 4.31
C VAL A 207 -1.91 3.24 4.59
N ALA A 208 -1.82 4.16 5.57
CA ALA A 208 -2.87 5.09 5.96
C ALA A 208 -2.76 6.43 5.18
N SER A 209 -3.53 7.43 5.59
CA SER A 209 -3.49 8.79 5.03
C SER A 209 -4.02 9.80 6.04
N SER A 210 -3.67 11.09 5.92
CA SER A 210 -4.36 12.15 6.69
C SER A 210 -5.83 12.26 6.40
N ALA A 211 -6.28 11.73 5.27
CA ALA A 211 -7.71 11.67 5.00
C ALA A 211 -8.48 10.98 6.13
N HIS A 212 -7.84 10.21 7.03
CA HIS A 212 -8.49 9.71 8.24
C HIS A 212 -9.12 10.83 9.12
N HIS A 213 -8.61 12.06 9.06
CA HIS A 213 -9.23 13.24 9.71
C HIS A 213 -10.51 13.72 9.01
N MET A 214 -10.74 13.29 7.78
CA MET A 214 -11.95 13.57 6.99
C MET A 214 -12.98 12.44 7.10
N ALA A 215 -12.73 11.43 7.94
CA ALA A 215 -13.73 10.41 8.25
C ALA A 215 -15.01 11.03 8.80
N TYR A 216 -16.11 10.28 8.76
CA TYR A 216 -17.34 10.69 9.41
C TYR A 216 -17.11 10.98 10.90
N PRO A 217 -17.82 11.95 11.52
CA PRO A 217 -17.71 12.24 12.95
C PRO A 217 -17.86 11.00 13.85
N GLU A 218 -18.66 10.03 13.41
CA GLU A 218 -18.93 8.78 14.10
C GLU A 218 -17.84 7.71 13.91
N GLY A 219 -16.80 7.97 13.11
CA GLY A 219 -15.66 7.09 12.88
C GLY A 219 -15.92 6.01 11.80
N VAL A 220 -15.57 4.76 12.11
CA VAL A 220 -15.55 3.65 11.12
C VAL A 220 -16.95 3.14 10.76
N LEU A 221 -17.96 3.29 11.63
CA LEU A 221 -19.37 2.93 11.35
C LEU A 221 -19.56 1.50 10.78
N LEU A 222 -19.11 0.48 11.51
CA LEU A 222 -19.16 -0.93 11.09
C LEU A 222 -20.58 -1.52 10.98
N ASP A 223 -21.59 -0.84 11.48
CA ASP A 223 -23.00 -1.20 11.38
C ASP A 223 -23.70 -0.53 10.19
N LYS A 224 -23.08 0.49 9.59
CA LYS A 224 -23.66 1.34 8.54
C LYS A 224 -22.73 1.54 7.35
N TYR A 225 -21.81 0.59 7.11
CA TYR A 225 -20.79 0.77 6.09
C TYR A 225 -21.36 0.89 4.66
N ASN A 226 -22.56 0.34 4.42
CA ASN A 226 -23.30 0.33 3.15
C ASN A 226 -24.43 1.36 3.05
N ASP A 227 -24.52 2.33 3.97
CA ASP A 227 -25.54 3.38 3.89
C ASP A 227 -25.21 4.38 2.77
N GLU A 228 -25.78 4.17 1.59
CA GLU A 228 -25.57 5.02 0.40
C GLU A 228 -25.99 6.48 0.65
N SER A 229 -27.00 6.73 1.48
CA SER A 229 -27.47 8.09 1.79
C SER A 229 -26.43 8.93 2.52
N ARG A 230 -25.45 8.28 3.17
CA ARG A 230 -24.33 8.91 3.88
C ARG A 230 -23.07 9.01 3.04
N TYR A 231 -23.08 8.50 1.82
CA TYR A 231 -21.88 8.44 1.00
C TYR A 231 -21.39 9.86 0.64
N THR A 232 -20.16 10.16 1.03
CA THR A 232 -19.41 11.30 0.49
C THR A 232 -18.05 10.79 0.06
N HIS A 233 -17.54 11.28 -1.07
CA HIS A 233 -16.30 10.77 -1.66
C HIS A 233 -15.12 10.81 -0.66
N TRP A 234 -14.95 11.93 0.06
CA TRP A 234 -13.90 12.08 1.07
C TRP A 234 -14.23 11.42 2.41
N GLY A 235 -15.51 11.40 2.83
CA GLY A 235 -15.92 10.74 4.07
C GLY A 235 -15.69 9.23 4.03
N ALA A 236 -16.10 8.58 2.94
CA ALA A 236 -15.86 7.16 2.71
C ALA A 236 -14.37 6.83 2.60
N TYR A 237 -13.60 7.66 1.88
CA TYR A 237 -12.15 7.50 1.81
C TYR A 237 -11.50 7.64 3.19
N GLY A 238 -11.82 8.70 3.91
CA GLY A 238 -11.30 8.99 5.24
C GLY A 238 -11.62 7.91 6.24
N ARG A 239 -12.86 7.41 6.23
CA ARG A 239 -13.29 6.24 7.00
C ARG A 239 -12.41 5.02 6.73
N SER A 240 -12.16 4.71 5.46
CA SER A 240 -11.32 3.57 5.09
C SER A 240 -9.86 3.73 5.58
N LYS A 241 -9.35 4.96 5.61
CA LYS A 241 -7.99 5.27 6.08
C LYS A 241 -7.88 5.41 7.60
N LEU A 242 -9.00 5.66 8.29
CA LEU A 242 -9.10 5.56 9.74
C LEU A 242 -9.10 4.10 10.22
N ALA A 243 -9.66 3.19 9.42
CA ALA A 243 -9.69 1.77 9.73
C ALA A 243 -8.33 1.07 9.54
N ASN A 244 -7.47 1.60 8.64
CA ASN A 244 -6.12 1.09 8.37
C ASN A 244 -5.11 1.40 9.48
#